data_AF-A0AA35RCH9-F1
#
_entry.id   AF-A0AA35RCH9-F1
#
_cell.length_a   1.000
_cell.length_b   1.000
_cell.length_c   1.000
_cell.angle_alpha   90.00
_cell.angle_beta   90.00
_cell.angle_gamma   90.00
#
_symmetry.space_group_name_H-M   'P 1'
#
loop_
_entity.id
_entity.type
_entity.pdbx_description
1 polymer ?
#
loop_
_entity_poly.entity_id
_entity_poly.type
_entity_poly.pdbx_seq_one_letter_code
_entity_poly.pdbx_strand_id
1 'polypeptide(L)'
;RDDGGLSAGKRGEFGEAFCSRTPRWRCHFVPPQGLGDRPFASKAHEPCSKPGLLYDARMREHENEGNPSHPESPDRISRIWSLLRERGLVERCCLVEAREATKEEILKIHSEEHYVTMETTREKSTEELREMARDYNSVYLHKVG
;
A
#
# COMPACT_ATOMS: atom_id res chain seq x y z
N ARG A 1 56.80 -25.42 -20.15
CA ARG A 1 56.34 -24.50 -19.09
C ARG A 1 55.42 -23.49 -19.75
N ASP A 2 54.21 -23.98 -20.00
CA ASP A 2 52.91 -23.33 -19.86
C ASP A 2 52.71 -21.90 -20.38
N ASP A 3 52.09 -21.87 -21.56
CA ASP A 3 51.23 -20.80 -22.07
C ASP A 3 49.96 -20.66 -21.21
N GLY A 4 49.67 -19.46 -20.72
CA GLY A 4 48.47 -19.15 -19.93
C GLY A 4 47.74 -17.92 -20.48
N GLY A 5 47.03 -18.09 -21.59
CA GLY A 5 46.17 -17.07 -22.17
C GLY A 5 45.00 -16.69 -21.26
N LEU A 6 44.75 -15.39 -21.13
CA LEU A 6 43.54 -14.86 -20.49
C LEU A 6 42.31 -15.23 -21.34
N SER A 7 41.49 -16.15 -20.82
CA SER A 7 40.16 -16.41 -21.36
C SER A 7 39.13 -15.51 -20.67
N ALA A 8 38.26 -14.91 -21.49
CA ALA A 8 37.14 -14.10 -21.05
C ALA A 8 36.17 -14.95 -20.20
N GLY A 9 36.00 -14.54 -18.94
CA GLY A 9 35.01 -15.12 -18.04
C GLY A 9 33.60 -14.93 -18.60
N LYS A 10 32.92 -16.04 -18.88
CA LYS A 10 31.53 -16.10 -19.32
C LYS A 10 30.62 -15.39 -18.32
N ARG A 11 29.70 -14.57 -18.86
CA ARG A 11 28.53 -14.03 -18.16
C ARG A 11 27.84 -15.18 -17.43
N GLY A 12 27.78 -15.10 -16.11
CA GLY A 12 26.97 -16.00 -15.30
C GLY A 12 25.51 -15.88 -15.73
N GLU A 13 24.96 -16.99 -16.22
CA GLU A 13 23.53 -17.16 -16.40
C GLU A 13 22.89 -17.05 -15.01
N PHE A 14 22.14 -15.97 -14.78
CA PHE A 14 21.20 -15.92 -13.68
C PHE A 14 20.08 -16.90 -14.00
N GLY A 15 20.23 -18.13 -13.52
CA GLY A 15 19.20 -19.14 -13.59
C GLY A 15 17.91 -18.60 -12.97
N GLU A 16 16.81 -18.77 -13.69
CA GLU A 16 15.47 -18.54 -13.19
C GLU A 16 15.23 -19.44 -11.99
N ALA A 17 15.37 -18.88 -10.79
CA ALA A 17 14.82 -19.48 -9.59
C ALA A 17 13.29 -19.30 -9.63
N PHE A 18 12.61 -20.18 -10.35
CA PHE A 18 11.17 -20.32 -10.31
C PHE A 18 10.78 -20.77 -8.89
N CYS A 19 10.48 -19.81 -8.02
CA CYS A 19 9.94 -20.09 -6.69
C CYS A 19 8.49 -20.56 -6.86
N SER A 20 8.30 -21.88 -6.98
CA SER A 20 7.00 -22.56 -7.12
C SER A 20 6.11 -22.49 -5.87
N ARG A 21 6.37 -21.57 -4.94
CA ARG A 21 5.73 -21.50 -3.62
C ARG A 21 5.24 -20.10 -3.22
N THR A 22 4.86 -19.25 -4.18
CA THR A 22 3.99 -18.12 -3.84
C THR A 22 2.57 -18.65 -3.63
N PRO A 23 1.93 -18.46 -2.48
CA PRO A 23 0.47 -18.56 -2.40
C PRO A 23 -0.07 -17.66 -3.50
N ARG A 24 -0.94 -18.18 -4.36
CA ARG A 24 -1.67 -17.38 -5.34
C ARG A 24 -2.55 -16.44 -4.53
N TRP A 25 -2.01 -15.27 -4.16
CA TRP A 25 -2.78 -14.14 -3.66
C TRP A 25 -3.68 -13.73 -4.82
N ARG A 26 -4.84 -14.39 -4.90
CA ARG A 26 -5.89 -14.01 -5.81
C ARG A 26 -6.45 -12.75 -5.18
N CYS A 27 -6.04 -11.57 -5.67
CA CYS A 27 -6.71 -10.33 -5.34
C CYS A 27 -8.19 -10.54 -5.69
N HIS A 28 -9.03 -10.71 -4.67
CA HIS A 28 -10.47 -10.73 -4.88
C HIS A 28 -10.85 -9.30 -5.27
N PHE A 29 -11.07 -9.08 -6.56
CA PHE A 29 -11.71 -7.87 -7.02
C PHE A 29 -13.15 -7.89 -6.49
N VAL A 30 -13.40 -7.11 -5.44
CA VAL A 30 -14.75 -6.82 -4.97
C VAL A 30 -15.15 -5.52 -5.67
N PRO A 31 -16.07 -5.56 -6.65
CA PRO A 31 -16.59 -4.33 -7.23
C PRO A 31 -17.27 -3.51 -6.12
N PRO A 32 -17.04 -2.19 -6.02
CA PRO A 32 -17.73 -1.36 -5.05
C PRO A 32 -19.25 -1.46 -5.28
N GLN A 33 -19.98 -1.88 -4.24
CA GLN A 33 -21.44 -1.90 -4.29
C GLN A 33 -21.94 -0.50 -3.94
N GLY A 34 -22.62 0.15 -4.90
CA GLY A 34 -23.47 1.31 -4.64
C GLY A 34 -22.75 2.65 -4.49
N LEU A 35 -22.36 3.27 -5.61
CA LEU A 35 -22.35 4.72 -5.77
C LEU A 35 -22.51 5.03 -7.26
N GLY A 36 -23.61 5.71 -7.59
CA GLY A 36 -24.09 5.94 -8.94
C GLY A 36 -23.10 6.62 -9.89
N ASP A 37 -23.29 6.31 -11.18
CA ASP A 37 -22.94 7.08 -12.37
C ASP A 37 -21.81 8.10 -12.21
N ARG A 38 -20.57 7.62 -12.08
CA ARG A 38 -19.37 8.41 -12.42
C ARG A 38 -18.97 8.12 -13.88
N PRO A 39 -18.55 9.12 -14.67
CA PRO A 39 -18.37 8.99 -16.12
C PRO A 39 -17.08 8.27 -16.54
N PHE A 40 -16.60 7.33 -15.72
CA PHE A 40 -15.54 6.41 -16.09
C PHE A 40 -16.04 5.01 -15.81
N ALA A 41 -16.75 4.47 -16.80
CA ALA A 41 -17.08 3.06 -16.87
C ALA A 41 -15.81 2.25 -16.60
N SER A 42 -15.89 1.41 -15.58
CA SER A 42 -14.90 0.40 -15.23
C SER A 42 -14.56 -0.42 -16.47
N LYS A 43 -13.42 -0.14 -17.10
CA LYS A 43 -12.80 -1.19 -17.90
C LYS A 43 -12.46 -2.29 -16.92
N ALA A 44 -13.08 -3.46 -17.09
CA ALA A 44 -12.55 -4.68 -16.52
C ALA A 44 -11.05 -4.68 -16.80
N HIS A 45 -10.23 -4.62 -15.75
CA HIS A 45 -8.79 -4.68 -15.90
C HIS A 45 -8.51 -5.93 -16.75
N GLU A 46 -7.98 -5.75 -17.96
CA GLU A 46 -7.46 -6.89 -18.73
C GLU A 46 -6.56 -7.68 -17.78
N PRO A 47 -6.64 -9.02 -17.75
CA PRO A 47 -5.83 -9.82 -16.86
C PRO A 47 -4.36 -9.49 -17.12
N CYS A 48 -3.79 -8.68 -16.23
CA CYS A 48 -2.43 -8.26 -16.36
C CYS A 48 -1.52 -9.37 -15.84
N SER A 49 -0.63 -9.85 -16.70
CA SER A 49 0.37 -10.85 -16.34
C SER A 49 1.52 -10.26 -15.50
N LYS A 50 1.58 -8.93 -15.36
CA LYS A 50 2.55 -8.21 -14.53
C LYS A 50 2.08 -8.15 -13.07
N PRO A 51 3.01 -7.99 -12.10
CA PRO A 51 2.65 -7.76 -10.71
C PRO A 51 1.77 -6.51 -10.53
N GLY A 52 0.78 -6.61 -9.65
CA GLY A 52 -0.03 -5.47 -9.24
C GLY A 52 0.77 -4.51 -8.34
N LEU A 53 0.60 -3.22 -8.53
CA LEU A 53 1.16 -2.18 -7.67
C LEU A 53 0.06 -1.17 -7.34
N LEU A 54 -0.16 -0.92 -6.05
CA LEU A 54 -1.12 0.07 -5.59
C LEU A 54 -0.35 1.21 -4.92
N TYR A 55 -0.69 2.44 -5.31
CA TYR A 55 -0.27 3.66 -4.64
C TYR A 55 -1.43 4.65 -4.73
N ASP A 56 -1.71 5.34 -3.63
CA ASP A 56 -2.72 6.36 -3.54
C ASP A 56 -2.14 7.54 -2.76
N ALA A 57 -2.26 8.75 -3.31
CA ALA A 57 -1.71 9.94 -2.70
C ALA A 57 -2.36 10.26 -1.34
N ARG A 58 -3.62 9.85 -1.12
CA ARG A 58 -4.34 10.02 0.15
C ARG A 58 -3.67 9.31 1.31
N MET A 59 -2.90 8.25 1.04
CA MET A 59 -2.12 7.58 2.08
C MET A 59 -1.00 8.46 2.66
N ARG A 60 -0.74 9.65 2.11
CA ARG A 60 0.24 10.64 2.62
C ARG A 60 -0.40 11.71 3.50
N GLU A 61 -1.71 11.68 3.70
CA GLU A 61 -2.44 12.71 4.45
C GLU A 61 -2.45 12.47 5.97
N HIS A 62 -1.74 11.45 6.46
CA HIS A 62 -1.55 11.22 7.89
C HIS A 62 -0.37 12.06 8.42
N GLU A 63 -0.49 12.62 9.62
CA GLU A 63 0.63 13.31 10.25
C GLU A 63 0.58 13.16 11.76
N ASN A 64 1.74 13.00 12.38
CA ASN A 64 1.87 13.10 13.82
C ASN A 64 2.27 14.54 14.20
N GLU A 65 1.26 15.41 14.34
CA GLU A 65 1.48 16.83 14.70
C GLU A 65 2.20 17.01 16.04
N GLY A 66 2.10 16.03 16.95
CA GLY A 66 2.74 16.07 18.27
C GLY A 66 4.19 15.59 18.27
N ASN A 67 4.63 14.91 17.21
CA ASN A 67 5.98 14.37 17.08
C ASN A 67 6.42 14.29 15.61
N PRO A 68 7.03 15.37 15.07
CA PRO A 68 7.54 15.39 13.69
C PRO A 68 8.64 14.36 13.40
N SER A 69 9.29 13.82 14.45
CA SER A 69 10.33 12.79 14.33
C SER A 69 9.78 11.38 14.52
N HIS A 70 8.45 11.21 14.48
CA HIS A 70 7.83 9.90 14.58
C HIS A 70 8.29 9.00 13.41
N PRO A 71 8.65 7.73 13.67
CA PRO A 71 9.18 6.84 12.63
C PRO A 71 8.17 6.53 11.53
N GLU A 72 6.87 6.63 11.83
CA GLU A 72 5.77 6.54 10.88
C GLU A 72 5.40 7.96 10.40
N SER A 73 5.54 8.22 9.09
CA SER A 73 5.31 9.52 8.45
C SER A 73 5.03 9.39 6.95
N PRO A 74 4.41 10.42 6.30
CA PRO A 74 4.10 10.42 4.86
C PRO A 74 5.31 10.18 3.94
N ASP A 75 6.48 10.55 4.43
CA ASP A 75 7.75 10.39 3.75
C ASP A 75 8.04 8.92 3.42
N ARG A 76 7.58 7.98 4.24
CA ARG A 76 7.79 6.54 4.00
C ARG A 76 7.22 6.11 2.66
N ILE A 77 5.95 6.39 2.40
CA ILE A 77 5.27 6.00 1.16
C ILE A 77 5.78 6.85 -0.01
N SER A 78 5.99 8.15 0.21
CA SER A 78 6.49 9.08 -0.81
C SER A 78 7.86 8.68 -1.37
N ARG A 79 8.80 8.30 -0.49
CA ARG A 79 10.16 7.88 -0.88
C ARG A 79 10.15 6.54 -1.60
N ILE A 80 9.38 5.57 -1.11
CA ILE A 80 9.22 4.27 -1.78
C ILE A 80 8.69 4.47 -3.20
N TRP A 81 7.60 5.26 -3.35
CA TRP A 81 7.02 5.54 -4.66
C TRP A 81 8.00 6.22 -5.61
N SER A 82 8.73 7.24 -5.13
CA SER A 82 9.73 7.96 -5.93
C SER A 82 10.84 7.03 -6.40
N LEU A 83 11.36 6.18 -5.51
CA LEU A 83 12.41 5.21 -5.84
C LEU A 83 11.93 4.16 -6.84
N LEU A 84 10.69 3.68 -6.72
CA LEU A 84 10.11 2.75 -7.69
C LEU A 84 10.00 3.38 -9.07
N ARG A 85 9.62 4.66 -9.15
CA ARG A 85 9.55 5.42 -10.41
C ARG A 85 10.93 5.68 -11.00
N GLU A 86 11.87 6.16 -10.21
CA GLU A 86 13.26 6.43 -10.64
C GLU A 86 13.95 5.19 -11.20
N ARG A 87 13.61 4.01 -10.66
CA ARG A 87 14.14 2.71 -11.11
C ARG A 87 13.35 2.08 -12.25
N GLY A 88 12.33 2.75 -12.78
CA GLY A 88 11.50 2.22 -13.88
C GLY A 88 10.69 0.97 -13.49
N LEU A 89 10.41 0.77 -12.20
CA LEU A 89 9.69 -0.42 -11.71
C LEU A 89 8.17 -0.25 -11.81
N VAL A 90 7.68 0.99 -11.80
CA VAL A 90 6.24 1.29 -11.91
C VAL A 90 5.69 0.85 -13.27
N GLU A 91 6.43 1.09 -14.34
CA GLU A 91 6.11 0.76 -15.74
C GLU A 91 6.08 -0.76 -15.99
N ARG A 92 6.74 -1.51 -15.10
CA ARG A 92 6.79 -2.97 -15.09
C ARG A 92 5.66 -3.60 -14.29
N CYS A 93 4.83 -2.80 -13.63
CA CYS A 93 3.68 -3.26 -12.86
C CYS A 93 2.37 -2.88 -13.55
N CYS A 94 1.28 -3.49 -13.08
CA CYS A 94 -0.06 -3.02 -13.36
C CYS A 94 -0.59 -2.22 -12.18
N LEU A 95 -0.94 -0.96 -12.43
CA LEU A 95 -1.44 -0.08 -11.40
C LEU A 95 -2.87 -0.47 -11.02
N VAL A 96 -3.07 -0.71 -9.73
CA VAL A 96 -4.35 -1.09 -9.15
C VAL A 96 -4.93 0.13 -8.44
N GLU A 97 -6.18 0.46 -8.72
CA GLU A 97 -6.88 1.54 -8.04
C GLU A 97 -7.18 1.18 -6.58
N ALA A 98 -6.95 2.13 -5.69
CA ALA A 98 -7.35 1.99 -4.30
C ALA A 98 -8.85 2.25 -4.14
N ARG A 99 -9.47 1.52 -3.22
CA ARG A 99 -10.83 1.75 -2.77
C ARG A 99 -10.86 1.73 -1.24
N GLU A 100 -11.87 2.35 -0.68
CA GLU A 100 -12.16 2.22 0.75
C GLU A 100 -12.61 0.77 1.05
N ALA A 101 -12.21 0.28 2.22
CA ALA A 101 -12.73 -0.98 2.74
C ALA A 101 -14.18 -0.76 3.21
N THR A 102 -15.07 -1.69 2.91
CA THR A 102 -16.46 -1.57 3.39
C THR A 102 -16.54 -1.92 4.87
N LYS A 103 -17.58 -1.45 5.55
CA LYS A 103 -17.83 -1.81 6.95
C LYS A 103 -17.88 -3.34 7.13
N GLU A 104 -18.55 -4.06 6.24
CA GLU A 104 -18.66 -5.52 6.28
C GLU A 104 -17.30 -6.20 6.13
N GLU A 105 -16.36 -5.61 5.40
CA GLU A 105 -15.00 -6.13 5.27
C GLU A 105 -14.18 -5.90 6.54
N ILE A 106 -14.30 -4.72 7.15
CA ILE A 106 -13.59 -4.37 8.40
C ILE A 106 -14.10 -5.25 9.55
N LEU A 107 -15.42 -5.47 9.64
CA LEU A 107 -16.06 -6.27 10.69
C LEU A 107 -15.75 -7.77 10.61
N LYS A 108 -15.09 -8.26 9.54
CA LYS A 108 -14.62 -9.66 9.50
C LYS A 108 -13.56 -9.95 10.56
N ILE A 109 -12.84 -8.92 11.03
CA ILE A 109 -11.74 -9.06 11.99
C ILE A 109 -11.81 -8.06 13.15
N HIS A 110 -12.57 -6.98 13.03
CA HIS A 110 -12.75 -5.97 14.09
C HIS A 110 -14.16 -6.06 14.70
N SER A 111 -14.28 -5.70 15.98
CA SER A 111 -15.58 -5.58 16.64
C SER A 111 -16.33 -4.33 16.15
N GLU A 112 -17.67 -4.37 16.22
CA GLU A 112 -18.54 -3.24 15.90
C GLU A 112 -18.21 -2.01 16.78
N GLU A 113 -17.98 -2.23 18.08
CA GLU A 113 -17.59 -1.18 19.02
C GLU A 113 -16.29 -0.48 18.61
N HIS A 114 -15.28 -1.24 18.18
CA HIS A 114 -14.02 -0.66 17.71
C HIS A 114 -14.21 0.12 16.40
N TYR A 115 -14.99 -0.42 15.46
CA TYR A 115 -15.32 0.28 14.21
C TYR A 115 -15.97 1.65 14.50
N VAL A 116 -17.02 1.67 15.33
CA VAL A 116 -17.73 2.91 15.69
C VAL A 116 -16.78 3.89 16.38
N THR A 117 -15.94 3.42 17.30
CA THR A 117 -14.95 4.26 17.99
C THR A 117 -14.00 4.92 16.98
N MET A 118 -13.44 4.16 16.04
CA MET A 118 -12.55 4.68 15.00
C MET A 118 -13.28 5.62 14.02
N GLU A 119 -14.54 5.35 13.69
CA GLU A 119 -15.35 6.23 12.83
C GLU A 119 -15.55 7.62 13.47
N THR A 120 -15.69 7.70 14.81
CA THR A 120 -15.83 8.98 15.52
C THR A 120 -14.60 9.89 15.44
N THR A 121 -13.43 9.34 15.05
CA THR A 121 -12.18 10.13 14.97
C THR A 121 -12.28 11.27 13.95
N ARG A 122 -13.09 11.12 12.90
CA ARG A 122 -13.28 12.14 11.86
C ARG A 122 -13.84 13.46 12.40
N GLU A 123 -14.69 13.37 13.42
CA GLU A 123 -15.40 14.52 13.98
C GLU A 123 -14.66 15.16 15.17
N LYS A 124 -13.59 14.52 15.65
CA LYS A 124 -12.82 14.97 16.82
C LYS A 124 -11.81 16.05 16.46
N SER A 125 -11.55 16.93 17.42
CA SER A 125 -10.43 17.87 17.35
C SER A 125 -9.09 17.15 17.51
N THR A 126 -8.00 17.78 17.08
CA THR A 126 -6.64 17.24 17.27
C THR A 126 -6.33 16.91 18.73
N GLU A 127 -6.79 17.74 19.68
CA GLU A 127 -6.56 17.49 21.11
C GLU A 127 -7.31 16.25 21.60
N GLU A 128 -8.58 16.09 21.23
CA GLU A 128 -9.36 14.90 21.56
C GLU A 128 -8.76 13.62 20.94
N LEU A 129 -8.22 13.72 19.73
CA LEU A 129 -7.53 12.61 19.06
C LEU A 129 -6.24 12.23 19.78
N ARG A 130 -5.48 13.19 20.29
CA ARG A 130 -4.29 12.94 21.10
C ARG A 130 -4.64 12.29 22.43
N GLU A 131 -5.72 12.73 23.08
CA GLU A 131 -6.19 12.10 24.31
C GLU A 131 -6.62 10.65 24.04
N MET A 132 -7.46 10.43 23.02
CA MET A 132 -7.90 9.09 22.61
C MET A 132 -6.71 8.17 22.24
N ALA A 133 -5.68 8.70 21.59
CA ALA A 133 -4.49 7.91 21.23
C ALA A 133 -3.75 7.34 22.45
N ARG A 134 -3.89 7.94 23.64
CA ARG A 134 -3.25 7.45 24.89
C ARG A 134 -3.81 6.11 25.36
N ASP A 135 -5.02 5.76 24.95
CA ASP A 135 -5.64 4.46 25.26
C ASP A 135 -5.00 3.31 24.44
N TYR A 136 -4.17 3.65 23.44
CA TYR A 136 -3.51 2.70 22.56
C TYR A 136 -1.98 2.73 22.74
N ASN A 137 -1.34 1.58 22.57
CA ASN A 137 0.11 1.50 22.65
C ASN A 137 0.75 1.89 21.31
N SER A 138 1.54 2.96 21.32
CA SER A 138 2.37 3.37 20.18
C SER A 138 1.57 3.69 18.90
N VAL A 139 0.41 4.32 19.06
CA VAL A 139 -0.46 4.79 17.96
C VAL A 139 -0.60 6.31 18.07
N TYR A 140 -0.73 6.98 16.93
CA TYR A 140 -1.20 8.35 16.85
C TYR A 140 -2.44 8.40 15.96
N LEU A 141 -3.34 9.34 16.24
CA LEU A 141 -4.55 9.55 15.45
C LEU A 141 -4.48 10.95 14.82
N HIS A 142 -4.90 11.04 13.56
CA HIS A 142 -4.87 12.26 12.78
C HIS A 142 -6.21 12.45 12.08
N LYS A 143 -6.69 13.70 12.02
CA LYS A 143 -7.89 14.04 11.28
C LYS A 143 -7.54 14.13 9.79
N VAL A 144 -7.93 13.12 9.03
CA VAL A 144 -7.81 13.18 7.56
C VAL A 144 -8.93 14.09 7.02
N GLY A 145 -8.55 15.03 6.15
CA GLY A 145 -9.41 16.08 5.61
C GLY A 145 -10.48 15.61 4.63
#